data_AF-A0A258YXN7-F1
#
_entry.id   AF-A0A258YXN7-F1
#
_cell.length_a   1.000
_cell.length_b   1.000
_cell.length_c   1.000
_cell.angle_alpha   90.00
_cell.angle_beta   90.00
_cell.angle_gamma   90.00
#
_symmetry.space_group_name_H-M   'P 1'
#
loop_
_entity.id
_entity.type
_entity.pdbx_description
1 polymer ?
#
loop_
_entity_poly.entity_id
_entity_poly.type
_entity_poly.pdbx_seq_one_letter_code
_entity_poly.pdbx_strand_id
1 'polypeptide(L)'
;MTALRIAVANQKGGTGKTTLTVNLAAGFLLRGKTLVLDADPQGSAGHWARVGGADSGLPPIEQVDAAAVRTRIKQAAGANRYVLIDCPPHLESDVLRQVMGVVDLLLIPVQPSPLDLWASVDMTAAVLEARAANPQLRAYMVLNQMDERNALSRSMHEALAVFEVPALTNGLVRRAAFRNAAIEGSSVYGLGKRGARAAQDVEAIIEEVLSL
;
A
#
# COMPACT_ATOMS: atom_id res chain seq x y z
N MET A 1 2.08 -17.60 14.75
CA MET A 1 2.49 -16.21 14.46
C MET A 1 1.24 -15.42 14.14
N THR A 2 1.08 -14.22 14.70
CA THR A 2 -0.05 -13.32 14.40
C THR A 2 0.06 -12.80 12.96
N ALA A 3 -1.08 -12.60 12.30
CA ALA A 3 -1.10 -12.02 10.97
C ALA A 3 -0.66 -10.56 10.98
N LEU A 4 0.08 -10.13 9.96
CA LEU A 4 0.43 -8.72 9.75
C LEU A 4 -0.60 -8.09 8.79
N ARG A 5 -1.35 -7.10 9.29
CA ARG A 5 -2.40 -6.37 8.57
C ARG A 5 -1.87 -5.01 8.13
N ILE A 6 -1.78 -4.79 6.83
CA ILE A 6 -1.17 -3.60 6.22
C ILE A 6 -2.22 -2.91 5.36
N ALA A 7 -2.57 -1.67 5.69
CA ALA A 7 -3.41 -0.84 4.84
C ALA A 7 -2.56 0.09 3.97
N VAL A 8 -3.00 0.35 2.75
CA VAL A 8 -2.44 1.38 1.89
C VAL A 8 -3.49 2.45 1.67
N ALA A 9 -3.25 3.66 2.15
CA ALA A 9 -4.24 4.74 2.04
C ALA A 9 -3.60 6.10 1.79
N ASN A 10 -4.31 6.92 1.04
CA ASN A 10 -4.02 8.33 0.81
C ASN A 10 -5.31 8.98 0.28
N GLN A 11 -5.62 10.16 0.80
CA GLN A 11 -6.80 10.94 0.42
C GLN A 11 -6.87 11.28 -1.07
N LYS A 12 -5.73 11.41 -1.76
CA LYS A 12 -5.68 11.77 -3.18
C LYS A 12 -5.74 10.56 -4.10
N GLY A 13 -6.47 10.70 -5.20
CA GLY A 13 -6.47 9.75 -6.33
C GLY A 13 -5.14 9.77 -7.10
N GLY A 14 -4.76 8.63 -7.70
CA GLY A 14 -3.56 8.56 -8.55
C GLY A 14 -2.21 8.53 -7.83
N THR A 15 -2.19 8.50 -6.49
CA THR A 15 -0.95 8.38 -5.68
C THR A 15 -0.30 6.99 -5.74
N GLY A 16 -0.96 6.02 -6.38
CA GLY A 16 -0.45 4.67 -6.60
C GLY A 16 -0.76 3.67 -5.48
N LYS A 17 -1.85 3.89 -4.73
CA LYS A 17 -2.36 2.95 -3.70
C LYS A 17 -2.45 1.52 -4.20
N THR A 18 -3.35 1.27 -5.16
CA THR A 18 -3.55 -0.07 -5.75
C THR A 18 -2.27 -0.67 -6.31
N THR A 19 -1.44 0.12 -6.99
CA THR A 19 -0.14 -0.35 -7.51
C THR A 19 0.77 -0.82 -6.38
N LEU A 20 0.90 -0.05 -5.30
CA LEU A 20 1.70 -0.43 -4.15
C LEU A 20 1.08 -1.66 -3.46
N THR A 21 -0.23 -1.67 -3.23
CA THR A 21 -0.95 -2.79 -2.59
C THR A 21 -0.73 -4.10 -3.34
N VAL A 22 -1.01 -4.14 -4.64
CA VAL A 22 -0.92 -5.37 -5.45
C VAL A 22 0.51 -5.90 -5.51
N ASN A 23 1.50 -5.02 -5.68
CA ASN A 23 2.89 -5.46 -5.79
C ASN A 23 3.48 -5.88 -4.44
N LEU A 24 3.18 -5.17 -3.35
CA LEU A 24 3.54 -5.64 -2.01
C LEU A 24 2.91 -7.00 -1.71
N ALA A 25 1.63 -7.17 -2.04
CA ALA A 25 0.92 -8.43 -1.80
C ALA A 25 1.57 -9.60 -2.56
N ALA A 26 2.00 -9.38 -3.80
CA ALA A 26 2.75 -10.38 -4.57
C ALA A 26 4.09 -10.73 -3.91
N GLY A 27 4.85 -9.75 -3.38
CA GLY A 27 6.09 -10.02 -2.65
C GLY A 27 5.89 -10.69 -1.29
N PHE A 28 4.80 -10.37 -0.57
CA PHE A 28 4.41 -11.05 0.67
C PHE A 28 3.92 -12.48 0.42
N LEU A 29 3.30 -12.76 -0.72
CA LEU A 29 2.87 -14.11 -1.11
C LEU A 29 4.06 -15.08 -1.16
N LEU A 30 5.25 -14.61 -1.55
CA LEU A 30 6.49 -15.39 -1.55
C LEU A 30 6.97 -15.76 -0.13
N ARG A 31 6.46 -15.09 0.91
CA ARG A 31 6.85 -15.25 2.32
C ARG A 31 5.77 -15.92 3.17
N GLY A 32 4.58 -16.09 2.62
CA GLY A 32 3.49 -16.82 3.26
C GLY A 32 2.12 -16.43 2.74
N LYS A 33 1.12 -17.16 3.25
CA LYS A 33 -0.27 -17.02 2.80
C LYS A 33 -0.75 -15.58 2.96
N THR A 34 -1.14 -14.97 1.85
CA THR A 34 -1.45 -13.54 1.72
C THR A 34 -2.84 -13.37 1.12
N LEU A 35 -3.57 -12.35 1.59
CA LEU A 35 -4.87 -11.95 1.05
C LEU A 35 -4.88 -10.43 0.84
N VAL A 36 -5.50 -9.97 -0.25
CA VAL A 36 -5.83 -8.56 -0.46
C VAL A 36 -7.33 -8.36 -0.26
N LEU A 37 -7.68 -7.35 0.54
CA LEU A 37 -9.03 -6.84 0.68
C LEU A 37 -9.11 -5.51 -0.07
N ASP A 38 -9.86 -5.48 -1.16
CA ASP A 38 -10.13 -4.27 -1.94
C ASP A 38 -11.34 -3.55 -1.33
N ALA A 39 -11.06 -2.52 -0.54
CA ALA A 39 -12.09 -1.72 0.14
C ALA A 39 -12.45 -0.46 -0.68
N ASP A 40 -11.83 -0.26 -1.84
CA ASP A 40 -12.21 0.81 -2.77
C ASP A 40 -13.49 0.40 -3.51
N PRO A 41 -14.59 1.18 -3.44
CA PRO A 41 -15.79 0.91 -4.22
C PRO A 41 -15.54 0.78 -5.73
N GLN A 42 -14.46 1.40 -6.25
CA GLN A 42 -14.06 1.26 -7.65
C GLN A 42 -13.50 -0.14 -8.00
N GLY A 43 -13.07 -0.92 -7.00
CA GLY A 43 -12.63 -2.30 -7.20
C GLY A 43 -11.40 -2.44 -8.10
N SER A 44 -10.48 -1.47 -8.04
CA SER A 44 -9.33 -1.40 -8.96
C SER A 44 -8.38 -2.59 -8.80
N ALA A 45 -8.13 -3.05 -7.58
CA ALA A 45 -7.29 -4.22 -7.33
C ALA A 45 -7.99 -5.51 -7.83
N GLY A 46 -9.30 -5.63 -7.58
CA GLY A 46 -10.09 -6.75 -8.10
C GLY A 46 -10.11 -6.80 -9.64
N HIS A 47 -10.24 -5.64 -10.29
CA HIS A 47 -10.15 -5.56 -11.76
C HIS A 47 -8.77 -5.97 -12.27
N TRP A 48 -7.69 -5.51 -11.63
CA TRP A 48 -6.33 -5.91 -11.96
C TRP A 48 -6.17 -7.44 -11.97
N ALA A 49 -6.58 -8.12 -10.90
CA ALA A 49 -6.47 -9.58 -10.81
C ALA A 49 -7.30 -10.32 -11.88
N ARG A 50 -8.49 -9.81 -12.23
CA ARG A 50 -9.32 -10.41 -13.29
C ARG A 50 -8.67 -10.36 -14.65
N VAL A 51 -7.86 -9.35 -14.95
CA VAL A 51 -7.13 -9.26 -16.23
C VAL A 51 -6.14 -10.42 -16.39
N GLY A 52 -5.44 -10.81 -15.32
CA GLY A 52 -4.44 -11.88 -15.38
C GLY A 52 -5.01 -13.28 -15.17
N GLY A 53 -6.22 -13.39 -14.60
CA GLY A 53 -6.87 -14.67 -14.36
C GLY A 53 -6.08 -15.58 -13.42
N ALA A 54 -6.19 -16.90 -13.63
CA ALA A 54 -5.56 -17.91 -12.79
C ALA A 54 -4.02 -17.85 -12.79
N ASP A 55 -3.42 -17.34 -13.86
CA ASP A 55 -1.96 -17.31 -14.06
C ASP A 55 -1.33 -15.97 -13.63
N SER A 56 -2.11 -15.07 -13.01
CA SER A 56 -1.64 -13.74 -12.59
C SER A 56 -0.45 -13.76 -11.62
N GLY A 57 -0.28 -14.85 -10.86
CA GLY A 57 0.72 -14.94 -9.78
C GLY A 57 0.43 -13.99 -8.61
N LEU A 58 -0.79 -13.44 -8.54
CA LEU A 58 -1.24 -12.58 -7.45
C LEU A 58 -1.89 -13.41 -6.34
N PRO A 59 -1.85 -12.94 -5.08
CA PRO A 59 -2.68 -13.53 -4.03
C PRO A 59 -4.17 -13.32 -4.33
N PRO A 60 -5.07 -14.07 -3.69
CA PRO A 60 -6.50 -13.80 -3.77
C PRO A 60 -6.80 -12.33 -3.43
N ILE A 61 -7.67 -11.72 -4.22
CA ILE A 61 -8.16 -10.35 -4.02
C ILE A 61 -9.68 -10.42 -3.87
N GLU A 62 -10.18 -9.92 -2.75
CA GLU A 62 -11.60 -9.90 -2.43
C GLU A 62 -12.08 -8.46 -2.29
N GLN A 63 -13.13 -8.08 -3.02
CA GLN A 63 -13.78 -6.80 -2.78
C GLN A 63 -14.60 -6.87 -1.50
N VAL A 64 -14.55 -5.82 -0.69
CA VAL A 64 -15.19 -5.78 0.63
C VAL A 64 -16.03 -4.52 0.78
N ASP A 65 -17.28 -4.72 1.21
CA ASP A 65 -18.19 -3.61 1.50
C ASP A 65 -17.73 -2.80 2.71
N ALA A 66 -18.01 -1.49 2.66
CA ALA A 66 -17.69 -0.56 3.73
C ALA A 66 -18.22 -1.00 5.11
N ALA A 67 -19.42 -1.59 5.16
CA ALA A 67 -20.04 -2.06 6.40
C ALA A 67 -19.34 -3.30 6.99
N ALA A 68 -18.66 -4.09 6.15
CA ALA A 68 -18.06 -5.37 6.54
C ALA A 68 -16.54 -5.29 6.71
N VAL A 69 -15.87 -4.22 6.24
CA VAL A 69 -14.41 -4.12 6.15
C VAL A 69 -13.70 -4.46 7.46
N ARG A 70 -14.16 -3.90 8.59
CA ARG A 70 -13.58 -4.16 9.90
C ARG A 70 -13.65 -5.63 10.31
N THR A 71 -14.81 -6.25 10.11
CA THR A 71 -15.05 -7.65 10.46
C THR A 71 -14.25 -8.58 9.55
N ARG A 72 -14.22 -8.29 8.25
CA ARG A 72 -13.50 -9.08 7.25
C ARG A 72 -11.99 -9.06 7.49
N ILE A 73 -11.40 -7.92 7.88
CA ILE A 73 -9.97 -7.82 8.25
C ILE A 73 -9.66 -8.76 9.42
N LYS A 74 -10.48 -8.77 10.46
CA LYS A 74 -10.29 -9.64 11.64
C LYS A 74 -10.40 -11.12 11.27
N GLN A 75 -11.35 -11.50 10.42
CA GLN A 75 -11.49 -12.87 9.94
C GLN A 75 -10.31 -13.29 9.06
N ALA A 76 -9.84 -12.40 8.16
CA ALA A 76 -8.68 -12.65 7.31
C ALA A 76 -7.42 -12.98 8.11
N ALA A 77 -7.23 -12.29 9.23
CA ALA A 77 -6.09 -12.47 10.12
C ALA A 77 -6.01 -13.87 10.76
N GLY A 78 -7.13 -14.60 10.85
CA GLY A 78 -7.14 -15.98 11.36
C GLY A 78 -6.62 -17.02 10.37
N ALA A 79 -6.67 -16.73 9.07
CA ALA A 79 -6.40 -17.70 8.00
C ALA A 79 -5.20 -17.34 7.12
N ASN A 80 -4.61 -16.15 7.28
CA ASN A 80 -3.53 -15.62 6.45
C ASN A 80 -2.41 -15.07 7.31
N ARG A 81 -1.17 -15.18 6.82
CA ARG A 81 0.01 -14.56 7.46
C ARG A 81 0.06 -13.07 7.20
N TYR A 82 -0.33 -12.64 6.00
CA TYR A 82 -0.35 -11.25 5.58
C TYR A 82 -1.74 -10.89 5.05
N VAL A 83 -2.25 -9.72 5.45
CA VAL A 83 -3.51 -9.17 4.95
C VAL A 83 -3.24 -7.75 4.50
N LEU A 84 -3.39 -7.48 3.20
CA LEU A 84 -3.26 -6.14 2.65
C LEU A 84 -4.64 -5.55 2.38
N ILE A 85 -4.79 -4.25 2.62
CA ILE A 85 -6.04 -3.52 2.41
C ILE A 85 -5.78 -2.39 1.42
N ASP A 86 -6.45 -2.42 0.26
CA ASP A 86 -6.47 -1.29 -0.68
C ASP A 86 -7.61 -0.35 -0.28
N CYS A 87 -7.26 0.84 0.22
CA CYS A 87 -8.27 1.78 0.72
C CYS A 87 -8.75 2.74 -0.39
N PRO A 88 -10.02 3.20 -0.33
CA PRO A 88 -10.53 4.19 -1.26
C PRO A 88 -9.73 5.51 -1.18
N PRO A 89 -9.77 6.36 -2.22
CA PRO A 89 -9.48 7.78 -2.05
C PRO A 89 -10.48 8.38 -1.03
N HIS A 90 -10.21 9.56 -0.49
CA HIS A 90 -11.01 10.28 0.53
C HIS A 90 -10.76 9.91 2.02
N LEU A 91 -10.24 10.91 2.75
CA LEU A 91 -9.91 10.82 4.17
C LEU A 91 -11.15 10.64 5.07
N GLU A 92 -12.25 11.29 4.71
CA GLU A 92 -13.49 11.31 5.51
C GLU A 92 -14.28 10.01 5.44
N SER A 93 -13.80 9.00 4.71
CA SER A 93 -14.51 7.74 4.57
C SER A 93 -14.55 6.96 5.90
N ASP A 94 -15.74 6.49 6.26
CA ASP A 94 -15.92 5.57 7.40
C ASP A 94 -15.07 4.31 7.24
N VAL A 95 -14.84 3.88 6.01
CA VAL A 95 -13.96 2.77 5.65
C VAL A 95 -12.55 2.99 6.20
N LEU A 96 -11.93 4.13 5.90
CA LEU A 96 -10.55 4.39 6.32
C LEU A 96 -10.43 4.42 7.85
N ARG A 97 -11.38 5.05 8.54
CA ARG A 97 -11.42 5.06 10.02
C ARG A 97 -11.53 3.65 10.59
N GLN A 98 -12.42 2.82 10.03
CA GLN A 98 -12.59 1.43 10.45
C GLN A 98 -11.34 0.59 10.22
N VAL A 99 -10.67 0.78 9.08
CA VAL A 99 -9.43 0.09 8.71
C VAL A 99 -8.31 0.48 9.69
N MET A 100 -8.05 1.77 9.87
CA MET A 100 -7.00 2.25 10.80
C MET A 100 -7.23 1.77 12.24
N GLY A 101 -8.49 1.62 12.65
CA GLY A 101 -8.85 1.09 13.96
C GLY A 101 -8.53 -0.39 14.19
N VAL A 102 -8.10 -1.15 13.17
CA VAL A 102 -7.84 -2.61 13.30
C VAL A 102 -6.59 -3.13 12.59
N VAL A 103 -5.87 -2.32 11.82
CA VAL A 103 -4.63 -2.75 11.14
C VAL A 103 -3.39 -2.50 12.00
N ASP A 104 -2.29 -3.19 11.67
CA ASP A 104 -1.01 -3.05 12.38
C ASP A 104 -0.16 -1.92 11.77
N LEU A 105 -0.28 -1.71 10.46
CA LEU A 105 0.54 -0.79 9.69
C LEU A 105 -0.30 -0.07 8.64
N LEU A 106 -0.14 1.25 8.54
CA LEU A 106 -0.62 2.08 7.45
C LEU A 106 0.56 2.55 6.59
N LEU A 107 0.50 2.30 5.29
CA LEU A 107 1.43 2.85 4.30
C LEU A 107 0.74 3.96 3.51
N ILE A 108 1.38 5.12 3.44
CA ILE A 108 0.83 6.32 2.80
C ILE A 108 1.69 6.63 1.58
N PRO A 109 1.28 6.24 0.35
CA PRO A 109 2.09 6.53 -0.84
C PRO A 109 2.06 8.03 -1.15
N VAL A 110 3.23 8.65 -1.27
CA VAL A 110 3.40 10.10 -1.52
C VAL A 110 4.25 10.31 -2.76
N GLN A 111 3.79 11.15 -3.70
CA GLN A 111 4.58 11.51 -4.87
C GLN A 111 5.50 12.72 -4.57
N PRO A 112 6.63 12.88 -5.30
CA PRO A 112 7.52 14.03 -5.16
C PRO A 112 6.92 15.30 -5.77
N SER A 113 5.87 15.83 -5.13
CA SER A 113 5.06 16.93 -5.63
C SER A 113 4.53 17.77 -4.46
N PRO A 114 4.50 19.11 -4.56
CA PRO A 114 4.00 19.98 -3.49
C PRO A 114 2.56 19.66 -3.06
N LEU A 115 1.70 19.31 -4.01
CA LEU A 115 0.30 18.96 -3.73
C LEU A 115 0.19 17.68 -2.89
N ASP A 116 1.09 16.73 -3.12
CA ASP A 116 1.12 15.47 -2.37
C ASP A 116 1.72 15.66 -0.97
N LEU A 117 2.64 16.61 -0.82
CA LEU A 117 3.16 17.03 0.48
C LEU A 117 2.06 17.64 1.37
N TRP A 118 1.25 18.56 0.81
CA TRP A 118 0.10 19.12 1.54
C TRP A 118 -0.95 18.06 1.86
N ALA A 119 -1.21 17.15 0.93
CA ALA A 119 -2.14 16.05 1.20
C ALA A 119 -1.66 15.12 2.32
N SER A 120 -0.36 15.11 2.63
CA SER A 120 0.22 14.32 3.73
C SER A 120 -0.05 14.94 5.11
N VAL A 121 -0.41 16.24 5.18
CA VAL A 121 -0.79 16.91 6.44
C VAL A 121 -2.07 16.29 7.00
N ASP A 122 -3.13 16.23 6.20
CA ASP A 122 -4.42 15.71 6.66
C ASP A 122 -4.33 14.20 6.96
N MET A 123 -3.56 13.46 6.16
CA MET A 123 -3.27 12.05 6.44
C MET A 123 -2.55 11.86 7.77
N THR A 124 -1.59 12.73 8.10
CA THR A 124 -0.88 12.71 9.39
C THR A 124 -1.86 12.97 10.53
N ALA A 125 -2.71 13.99 10.42
CA ALA A 125 -3.73 14.29 11.43
C ALA A 125 -4.70 13.11 11.65
N ALA A 126 -5.18 12.48 10.58
CA ALA A 126 -6.07 11.33 10.67
C ALA A 126 -5.41 10.10 11.33
N VAL A 127 -4.11 9.90 11.10
CA VAL A 127 -3.36 8.83 11.80
C VAL A 127 -3.29 9.10 13.29
N LEU A 128 -3.04 10.34 13.70
CA LEU A 128 -2.97 10.71 15.12
C LEU A 128 -4.32 10.52 15.81
N GLU A 129 -5.41 10.91 15.15
CA GLU A 129 -6.76 10.66 15.64
C GLU A 129 -7.03 9.15 15.74
N ALA A 130 -6.67 8.37 14.72
CA ALA A 130 -6.87 6.93 14.73
C ALA A 130 -6.07 6.21 15.82
N ARG A 131 -4.89 6.73 16.19
CA ARG A 131 -4.08 6.21 17.30
C ARG A 131 -4.77 6.32 18.66
N ALA A 132 -5.74 7.23 18.83
CA ALA A 132 -6.56 7.27 20.04
C ALA A 132 -7.42 6.00 20.18
N ALA A 133 -7.89 5.43 19.07
CA ALA A 133 -8.67 4.19 19.04
C ALA A 133 -7.82 2.93 18.84
N ASN A 134 -6.66 3.05 18.19
CA ASN A 134 -5.69 1.98 17.97
C ASN A 134 -4.26 2.45 18.30
N PRO A 135 -3.84 2.43 19.57
CA PRO A 135 -2.53 2.92 20.00
C PRO A 135 -1.34 2.17 19.39
N GLN A 136 -1.56 0.97 18.83
CA GLN A 136 -0.54 0.16 18.19
C GLN A 136 -0.39 0.46 16.69
N LEU A 137 -1.20 1.36 16.12
CA LEU A 137 -1.15 1.71 14.71
C LEU A 137 0.19 2.38 14.36
N ARG A 138 1.01 1.65 13.63
CA ARG A 138 2.20 2.19 12.98
C ARG A 138 1.81 2.80 11.63
N ALA A 139 2.43 3.90 11.25
CA ALA A 139 2.16 4.57 10.00
C ALA A 139 3.46 5.08 9.40
N TYR A 140 3.62 4.91 8.08
CA TYR A 140 4.80 5.37 7.36
C TYR A 140 4.41 5.91 5.98
N MET A 141 5.05 7.00 5.58
CA MET A 141 4.96 7.51 4.22
C MET A 141 5.88 6.69 3.31
N VAL A 142 5.41 6.39 2.10
CA VAL A 142 6.16 5.64 1.09
C VAL A 142 6.33 6.54 -0.12
N LEU A 143 7.56 6.97 -0.39
CA LEU A 143 7.84 7.75 -1.59
C LEU A 143 7.53 6.91 -2.83
N ASN A 144 6.69 7.43 -3.71
CA ASN A 144 6.22 6.73 -4.89
C ASN A 144 6.48 7.55 -6.16
N GLN A 145 6.72 6.85 -7.27
CA GLN A 145 7.02 7.44 -8.57
C GLN A 145 8.19 8.41 -8.56
N MET A 146 9.23 8.10 -7.79
CA MET A 146 10.48 8.87 -7.76
C MET A 146 11.18 8.79 -9.12
N ASP A 147 11.72 9.89 -9.63
CA ASP A 147 12.59 9.83 -10.81
C ASP A 147 14.00 9.34 -10.41
N GLU A 148 14.65 8.53 -11.24
CA GLU A 148 15.97 7.96 -10.91
C GLU A 148 17.03 9.07 -10.70
N ARG A 149 17.69 9.06 -9.52
CA ARG A 149 18.90 9.84 -9.20
C ARG A 149 18.77 11.37 -9.37
N ASN A 150 17.72 11.97 -8.85
CA ASN A 150 17.64 13.44 -8.75
C ASN A 150 17.94 13.93 -7.32
N ALA A 151 18.58 15.11 -7.20
CA ALA A 151 18.80 15.79 -5.92
C ALA A 151 17.48 15.99 -5.14
N LEU A 152 16.37 16.07 -5.89
CA LEU A 152 15.00 16.13 -5.39
C LEU A 152 14.66 14.99 -4.44
N SER A 153 15.20 13.77 -4.62
CA SER A 153 14.91 12.66 -3.70
C SER A 153 15.39 12.95 -2.28
N ARG A 154 16.57 13.56 -2.10
CA ARG A 154 17.06 13.95 -0.77
C ARG A 154 16.23 15.07 -0.18
N SER A 155 15.96 16.10 -0.96
CA SER A 155 15.10 17.22 -0.54
C SER A 155 13.68 16.79 -0.17
N MET A 156 13.16 15.74 -0.82
CA MET A 156 11.86 15.16 -0.46
C MET A 156 11.89 14.46 0.90
N HIS A 157 12.93 13.68 1.20
CA HIS A 157 13.07 13.08 2.53
C HIS A 157 13.20 14.15 3.62
N GLU A 158 13.96 15.22 3.35
CA GLU A 158 14.07 16.38 4.26
C GLU A 158 12.71 17.07 4.46
N ALA A 159 11.93 17.26 3.40
CA ALA A 159 10.59 17.84 3.50
C ALA A 159 9.62 16.95 4.29
N LEU A 160 9.72 15.62 4.14
CA LEU A 160 8.89 14.67 4.88
C LEU A 160 9.31 14.50 6.34
N ALA A 161 10.56 14.81 6.68
CA ALA A 161 11.06 14.72 8.06
C ALA A 161 10.38 15.71 9.04
N VAL A 162 9.65 16.70 8.52
CA VAL A 162 8.89 17.66 9.33
C VAL A 162 7.56 17.07 9.83
N PHE A 163 7.08 15.98 9.23
CA PHE A 163 5.82 15.35 9.60
C PHE A 163 6.01 14.36 10.76
N GLU A 164 4.98 14.20 11.60
CA GLU A 164 5.01 13.24 12.72
C GLU A 164 4.93 11.77 12.26
N VAL A 165 4.44 11.54 11.04
CA VAL A 165 4.47 10.23 10.39
C VAL A 165 5.78 10.14 9.57
N PRO A 166 6.72 9.27 9.95
CA PRO A 166 8.00 9.17 9.25
C PRO A 166 7.85 8.58 7.85
N ALA A 167 8.77 8.93 6.96
CA ALA A 167 8.92 8.25 5.68
C ALA A 167 9.76 6.98 5.83
N LEU A 168 9.44 5.94 5.07
CA LEU A 168 10.36 4.84 4.81
C LEU A 168 11.58 5.36 4.04
N THR A 169 12.71 4.70 4.26
CA THR A 169 13.95 4.92 3.52
C THR A 169 13.78 4.45 2.07
N ASN A 170 13.09 3.33 1.87
CA ASN A 170 12.85 2.75 0.57
C ASN A 170 11.51 3.21 -0.01
N GLY A 171 11.49 3.38 -1.33
CA GLY A 171 10.33 3.83 -2.08
C GLY A 171 10.32 3.26 -3.48
N LEU A 172 9.30 3.60 -4.25
CA LEU A 172 9.13 3.15 -5.63
C LEU A 172 9.63 4.20 -6.62
N VAL A 173 10.49 3.77 -7.54
CA VAL A 173 10.91 4.58 -8.69
C VAL A 173 9.83 4.51 -9.77
N ARG A 174 9.65 5.61 -10.51
CA ARG A 174 8.77 5.64 -11.69
C ARG A 174 9.32 4.71 -12.76
N ARG A 175 8.66 3.57 -12.94
CA ARG A 175 9.05 2.55 -13.93
C ARG A 175 7.87 2.16 -14.81
N ALA A 176 8.11 1.97 -16.10
CA ALA A 176 7.11 1.44 -17.03
C ALA A 176 6.61 0.04 -16.62
N ALA A 177 7.45 -0.74 -15.93
CA ALA A 177 7.13 -2.07 -15.43
C ALA A 177 5.85 -2.10 -14.57
N PHE A 178 5.59 -1.11 -13.71
CA PHE A 178 4.37 -1.09 -12.91
C PHE A 178 3.11 -0.97 -13.77
N ARG A 179 3.15 -0.18 -14.84
CA ARG A 179 2.03 -0.08 -15.79
C ARG A 179 1.87 -1.35 -16.62
N ASN A 180 2.99 -1.93 -17.08
CA ASN A 180 2.95 -3.17 -17.85
C ASN A 180 2.38 -4.33 -17.01
N ALA A 181 2.75 -4.41 -15.73
CA ALA A 181 2.19 -5.40 -14.81
C ALA A 181 0.67 -5.26 -14.68
N ALA A 182 0.15 -4.03 -14.58
CA ALA A 182 -1.29 -3.78 -14.55
C ALA A 182 -2.00 -4.18 -15.86
N ILE A 183 -1.39 -3.87 -17.02
CA ILE A 183 -1.93 -4.24 -18.34
C ILE A 183 -1.96 -5.76 -18.52
N GLU A 184 -0.93 -6.45 -18.06
CA GLU A 184 -0.81 -7.92 -18.11
C GLU A 184 -1.58 -8.62 -16.98
N GLY A 185 -2.21 -7.86 -16.07
CA GLY A 185 -2.94 -8.41 -14.92
C GLY A 185 -2.09 -9.21 -13.93
N SER A 186 -0.78 -8.91 -13.87
CA SER A 186 0.19 -9.58 -13.00
C SER A 186 0.89 -8.57 -12.08
N SER A 187 1.89 -9.00 -11.30
CA SER A 187 2.78 -8.10 -10.56
C SER A 187 4.09 -7.87 -11.30
N VAL A 188 4.93 -6.96 -10.80
CA VAL A 188 6.28 -6.77 -11.31
C VAL A 188 7.15 -8.03 -11.23
N TYR A 189 6.81 -8.98 -10.34
CA TYR A 189 7.47 -10.29 -10.26
C TYR A 189 7.12 -11.18 -11.46
N GLY A 190 5.86 -11.15 -11.90
CA GLY A 190 5.39 -11.94 -13.05
C GLY A 190 5.96 -11.46 -14.40
N LEU A 191 6.44 -10.22 -14.48
CA LEU A 191 7.12 -9.71 -15.68
C LEU A 191 8.52 -10.30 -15.92
N GLY A 192 9.06 -11.06 -14.96
CA GLY A 192 10.41 -11.65 -15.04
C GLY A 192 11.50 -10.59 -15.19
N LYS A 193 12.42 -10.78 -16.14
CA LYS A 193 13.56 -9.86 -16.36
C LYS A 193 13.13 -8.40 -16.60
N ARG A 194 11.94 -8.18 -17.21
CA ARG A 194 11.41 -6.84 -17.49
C ARG A 194 10.97 -6.10 -16.22
N GLY A 195 10.59 -6.84 -15.18
CA GLY A 195 10.15 -6.30 -13.89
C GLY A 195 11.21 -6.29 -12.81
N ALA A 196 12.39 -6.89 -13.03
CA ALA A 196 13.39 -7.13 -12.00
C ALA A 196 13.76 -5.90 -11.15
N ARG A 197 13.98 -4.73 -11.76
CA ARG A 197 14.28 -3.50 -11.00
C ARG A 197 13.09 -2.98 -10.19
N ALA A 198 11.88 -3.13 -10.73
CA ALA A 198 10.67 -2.74 -10.00
C ALA A 198 10.38 -3.70 -8.85
N ALA A 199 10.64 -4.99 -9.04
CA ALA A 199 10.59 -5.98 -7.96
C ALA A 199 11.63 -5.66 -6.88
N GLN A 200 12.85 -5.23 -7.23
CA GLN A 200 13.85 -4.80 -6.25
C GLN A 200 13.37 -3.63 -5.38
N ASP A 201 12.74 -2.60 -5.98
CA ASP A 201 12.17 -1.49 -5.22
C ASP A 201 11.08 -1.99 -4.22
N VAL A 202 10.23 -2.92 -4.65
CA VAL A 202 9.16 -3.51 -3.81
C VAL A 202 9.75 -4.37 -2.69
N GLU A 203 10.75 -5.19 -2.99
CA GLU A 203 11.45 -6.03 -2.02
C GLU A 203 12.14 -5.20 -0.93
N ALA A 204 12.78 -4.08 -1.30
CA ALA A 204 13.40 -3.18 -0.34
C ALA A 204 12.37 -2.59 0.65
N ILE A 205 11.17 -2.23 0.17
CA ILE A 205 10.06 -1.78 1.04
C ILE A 205 9.60 -2.93 1.96
N ILE A 206 9.45 -4.16 1.43
CA ILE A 206 9.02 -5.31 2.22
C ILE A 206 10.02 -5.61 3.33
N GLU A 207 11.31 -5.64 3.03
CA GLU A 207 12.37 -5.88 4.01
C GLU A 207 12.37 -4.83 5.12
N GLU A 208 12.26 -3.55 4.74
CA GLU A 208 12.14 -2.46 5.71
C GLU A 208 10.90 -2.63 6.59
N VAL A 209 9.73 -2.84 6.01
CA VAL A 209 8.46 -3.07 6.73
C VAL A 209 8.54 -4.24 7.73
N LEU A 210 9.23 -5.32 7.37
CA LEU A 210 9.39 -6.49 8.23
C LEU A 210 10.40 -6.27 9.37
N SER A 211 11.23 -5.23 9.30
CA SER A 211 12.24 -4.87 10.30
C SER A 211 11.79 -3.80 11.30
N LEU A 212 10.68 -3.12 11.02
CA LEU A 212 10.02 -2.16 11.92
C LEU A 212 9.47 -2.86 13.16
#